data_AF-A0A968MWV8-F1
#
_entry.id   AF-A0A968MWV8-F1
#
_cell.length_a   1.000
_cell.length_b   1.000
_cell.length_c   1.000
_cell.angle_alpha   90.00
_cell.angle_beta   90.00
_cell.angle_gamma   90.00
#
_symmetry.space_group_name_H-M   'P 1'
#
loop_
_entity.id
_entity.type
_entity.pdbx_description
1 polymer ?
#
loop_
_entity_poly.entity_id
_entity_poly.type
_entity_poly.pdbx_seq_one_letter_code
_entity_poly.pdbx_strand_id
1 'polypeptide(L)'
;MGADFRHYQVIHRNLIWANRFAASSSFGGSRLIYYLGSVDNWINLSSKVSTFDNSVRIDDQAKYAYQTVATNMRGFTQNVRNGNNFAVINSEIRWPFIKYFSRYPNSSNFWSSLQAVGFFDVGSAWTGLTPFSGGNAYDYDIIPREQSQGPITIYVDSNRSPIVYGFGYGLRAQLLGYFMRFDWAWGVEKNVILPRIFYFSLSTDF
;
A
#
# COMPACT_ATOMS: atom_id res chain seq x y z
N MET A 1 4.55 18.13 -4.96
CA MET A 1 4.12 17.83 -6.33
C MET A 1 3.95 16.33 -6.46
N GLY A 2 2.86 15.88 -7.09
CA GLY A 2 2.56 14.46 -7.28
C GLY A 2 2.14 14.17 -8.72
N ALA A 3 2.36 12.94 -9.15
CA ALA A 3 1.96 12.40 -10.44
C ALA A 3 1.31 11.02 -10.24
N ASP A 4 0.22 10.76 -10.96
CA ASP A 4 -0.47 9.47 -11.02
C ASP A 4 -0.69 9.15 -12.51
N PHE A 5 -0.13 8.04 -12.96
CA PHE A 5 -0.26 7.53 -14.31
C PHE A 5 -0.94 6.16 -14.28
N ARG A 6 -1.91 5.96 -15.17
CA ARG A 6 -2.69 4.71 -15.25
C ARG A 6 -2.77 4.23 -16.69
N HIS A 7 -2.52 2.95 -16.88
CA HIS A 7 -2.60 2.29 -18.18
C HIS A 7 -3.44 1.02 -18.09
N TYR A 8 -4.36 0.85 -19.04
CA TYR A 8 -5.26 -0.30 -19.11
C TYR A 8 -5.14 -0.94 -20.47
N GLN A 9 -4.72 -2.20 -20.48
CA GLN A 9 -4.60 -3.00 -21.70
C GLN A 9 -5.59 -4.15 -21.64
N VAL A 10 -6.47 -4.24 -22.64
CA VAL A 10 -7.32 -5.42 -22.81
C VAL A 10 -6.45 -6.54 -23.35
N ILE A 11 -6.32 -7.64 -22.59
CA ILE A 11 -5.60 -8.84 -23.05
C ILE A 11 -6.50 -9.62 -23.99
N HIS A 12 -7.74 -9.89 -23.56
CA HIS A 12 -8.71 -10.66 -24.34
C HIS A 12 -10.13 -10.44 -23.82
N ARG A 13 -11.06 -10.08 -24.72
CA ARG A 13 -12.47 -9.75 -24.37
C ARG A 13 -12.53 -8.73 -23.23
N ASN A 14 -12.98 -9.15 -22.05
CA ASN A 14 -13.12 -8.30 -20.87
C ASN A 14 -11.99 -8.50 -19.84
N LEU A 15 -10.98 -9.34 -20.14
CA LEU A 15 -9.78 -9.50 -19.32
C LEU A 15 -8.87 -8.28 -19.51
N ILE A 16 -8.61 -7.57 -18.42
CA ILE A 16 -7.85 -6.31 -18.45
C ILE A 16 -6.58 -6.47 -17.61
N TRP A 17 -5.47 -6.04 -18.16
CA TRP A 17 -4.25 -5.76 -17.42
C TRP A 17 -4.16 -4.27 -17.11
N ALA A 18 -4.24 -3.94 -15.83
CA ALA A 18 -4.24 -2.57 -15.34
C ALA A 18 -2.93 -2.29 -14.61
N ASN A 19 -2.25 -1.21 -14.98
CA ASN A 19 -1.04 -0.75 -14.33
C ASN A 19 -1.23 0.68 -13.83
N ARG A 20 -0.72 0.97 -12.64
CA ARG A 20 -0.70 2.31 -12.04
C ARG A 20 0.70 2.61 -11.53
N PHE A 21 1.16 3.81 -11.80
CA PHE A 21 2.35 4.39 -11.19
C PHE A 21 1.93 5.68 -10.49
N ALA A 22 2.22 5.80 -9.20
CA ALA A 22 1.96 7.03 -8.46
C ALA A 22 3.21 7.42 -7.67
N ALA A 23 3.60 8.68 -7.76
CA ALA A 23 4.73 9.21 -7.01
C ALA A 23 4.43 10.64 -6.58
N SER A 24 4.92 11.01 -5.40
CA SER A 24 4.78 12.39 -4.92
C SER A 24 5.92 12.77 -4.02
N SER A 25 6.21 14.05 -4.01
CA SER A 25 7.23 14.67 -3.20
C SER A 25 6.70 15.96 -2.57
N SER A 26 6.85 16.08 -1.26
CA SER A 26 6.46 17.28 -0.50
C SER A 26 7.69 18.08 -0.09
N PHE A 27 7.74 19.34 -0.52
CA PHE A 27 8.80 20.29 -0.23
C PHE A 27 8.24 21.53 0.48
N GLY A 28 9.07 22.26 1.21
CA GLY A 28 8.70 23.49 1.93
C GLY A 28 8.70 23.34 3.45
N GLY A 29 8.20 24.37 4.14
CA GLY A 29 8.18 24.47 5.61
C GLY A 29 7.05 23.69 6.31
N SER A 30 6.01 23.31 5.56
CA SER A 30 4.85 22.53 6.03
C SER A 30 4.72 21.28 5.16
N ARG A 31 5.42 20.20 5.56
CA ARG A 31 5.53 18.99 4.74
C ARG A 31 4.34 18.05 4.95
N LEU A 32 4.04 17.26 3.93
CA LEU A 32 3.10 16.14 3.99
C LEU A 32 3.88 14.85 4.23
N ILE A 33 3.52 14.09 5.27
CA ILE A 33 4.06 12.74 5.47
C ILE A 33 3.20 11.72 4.72
N TYR A 34 3.87 10.83 3.99
CA TYR A 34 3.26 9.70 3.30
C TYR A 34 3.50 8.43 4.09
N TYR A 35 2.42 7.74 4.49
CA TYR A 35 2.48 6.41 5.07
C TYR A 35 2.21 5.37 3.99
N LEU A 36 3.24 4.68 3.53
CA LEU A 36 3.09 3.59 2.57
C LEU A 36 2.45 2.39 3.26
N GLY A 37 1.52 1.72 2.60
CA GLY A 37 0.96 0.46 3.06
C GLY A 37 -0.55 0.37 2.91
N SER A 38 -1.06 -0.86 2.94
CA SER A 38 -2.48 -1.17 2.92
C SER A 38 -3.23 -0.64 1.68
N VAL A 39 -4.54 -0.47 1.82
CA VAL A 39 -5.49 -0.09 0.79
C VAL A 39 -6.35 1.04 1.32
N ASP A 40 -6.86 1.89 0.43
CA ASP A 40 -7.79 2.95 0.82
C ASP A 40 -9.08 2.36 1.40
N ASN A 41 -9.62 3.03 2.43
CA ASN A 41 -10.86 2.64 3.10
C ASN A 41 -10.87 1.17 3.56
N TRP A 42 -9.72 0.68 4.06
CA TRP A 42 -9.63 -0.66 4.63
C TRP A 42 -10.45 -0.75 5.92
N ILE A 43 -11.46 -1.61 5.90
CA ILE A 43 -12.20 -2.05 7.08
C ILE A 43 -11.47 -3.27 7.63
N ASN A 44 -10.72 -3.05 8.70
CA ASN A 44 -9.97 -4.12 9.34
C ASN A 44 -10.90 -5.00 10.18
N LEU A 45 -11.11 -6.23 9.71
CA LEU A 45 -11.92 -7.25 10.38
C LEU A 45 -11.07 -8.23 11.23
N SER A 46 -9.74 -8.04 11.25
CA SER A 46 -8.81 -8.91 11.97
C SER A 46 -8.41 -8.30 13.30
N SER A 47 -8.52 -9.06 14.39
CA SER A 47 -7.97 -8.66 15.70
C SER A 47 -6.47 -8.87 15.84
N LYS A 48 -5.86 -9.63 14.90
CA LYS A 48 -4.43 -10.00 14.95
C LYS A 48 -3.52 -9.05 14.16
N VAL A 49 -4.08 -8.36 13.17
CA VAL A 49 -3.32 -7.48 12.29
C VAL A 49 -3.71 -6.06 12.63
N SER A 50 -2.77 -5.24 13.12
CA SER A 50 -3.02 -3.81 13.35
C SER A 50 -3.27 -3.10 12.03
N THR A 51 -4.07 -2.03 12.02
CA THR A 51 -4.24 -1.21 10.82
C THR A 51 -2.97 -0.42 10.50
N PHE A 52 -2.25 0.03 11.53
CA PHE A 52 -1.05 0.86 11.44
C PHE A 52 0.12 0.21 12.18
N ASP A 53 1.30 0.21 11.56
CA ASP A 53 2.55 -0.26 12.15
C ASP A 53 3.21 0.86 12.96
N ASN A 54 3.21 0.74 14.28
CA ASN A 54 3.86 1.69 15.19
C ASN A 54 5.36 1.37 15.41
N SER A 55 5.87 0.26 14.90
CA SER A 55 7.30 -0.09 15.00
C SER A 55 8.16 0.73 14.04
N VAL A 56 7.56 1.28 12.99
CA VAL A 56 8.25 2.11 12.00
C VAL A 56 8.21 3.55 12.47
N ARG A 57 9.36 4.03 12.93
CA ARG A 57 9.52 5.38 13.46
C ARG A 57 9.25 6.44 12.40
N ILE A 58 8.78 7.58 12.86
CA ILE A 58 8.54 8.80 12.07
C ILE A 58 9.59 9.83 12.49
N ASP A 59 9.97 10.71 11.58
CA ASP A 59 10.88 11.82 11.90
C ASP A 59 10.13 12.90 12.69
N ASP A 60 10.22 12.85 14.02
CA ASP A 60 9.59 13.82 14.92
C ASP A 60 10.23 15.24 14.82
N GLN A 61 11.42 15.35 14.22
CA GLN A 61 12.09 16.65 14.03
C GLN A 61 11.63 17.34 12.73
N ALA A 62 11.05 16.59 11.80
CA ALA A 62 10.47 17.16 10.60
C ALA A 62 9.10 17.81 10.88
N LYS A 63 8.92 19.04 10.39
CA LYS A 63 7.65 19.77 10.49
C LYS A 63 6.63 19.23 9.49
N TYR A 64 5.93 18.16 9.85
CA TYR A 64 4.80 17.64 9.10
C TYR A 64 3.51 18.37 9.51
N ALA A 65 2.85 19.01 8.54
CA ALA A 65 1.58 19.69 8.76
C ALA A 65 0.37 18.80 8.43
N TYR A 66 0.58 17.81 7.56
CA TYR A 66 -0.47 16.93 7.06
C TYR A 66 0.06 15.51 6.93
N GLN A 67 -0.84 14.54 6.94
CA GLN A 67 -0.54 13.12 6.74
C GLN A 67 -1.46 12.51 5.69
N THR A 68 -0.94 11.58 4.90
CA THR A 68 -1.73 10.82 3.94
C THR A 68 -1.19 9.40 3.78
N VAL A 69 -2.05 8.48 3.35
CA VAL A 69 -1.66 7.10 3.07
C VAL A 69 -1.28 6.98 1.61
N ALA A 70 -0.09 6.43 1.34
CA ALA A 70 0.36 6.09 0.00
C ALA A 70 -0.11 4.66 -0.33
N THR A 71 -1.17 4.58 -1.12
CA THR A 71 -1.85 3.34 -1.52
C THR A 71 -1.80 3.14 -3.04
N ASN A 72 -2.01 1.93 -3.57
CA ASN A 72 -2.18 0.68 -2.82
C ASN A 72 -0.83 0.01 -2.60
N MET A 73 -0.61 -0.54 -1.40
CA MET A 73 0.56 -1.38 -1.12
C MET A 73 0.09 -2.55 -0.23
N ARG A 74 -0.58 -3.51 -0.88
CA ARG A 74 -1.16 -4.68 -0.20
C ARG A 74 -0.09 -5.62 0.33
N GLY A 75 -0.45 -6.40 1.36
CA GLY A 75 0.46 -7.32 2.03
C GLY A 75 1.17 -6.69 3.23
N PHE A 76 0.92 -5.41 3.48
CA PHE A 76 1.44 -4.65 4.61
C PHE A 76 0.33 -3.83 5.30
N THR A 77 0.49 -3.64 6.60
CA THR A 77 -0.28 -2.63 7.35
C THR A 77 0.15 -1.23 6.92
N GLN A 78 -0.60 -0.20 7.28
CA GLN A 78 -0.17 1.18 7.03
C GLN A 78 1.14 1.45 7.75
N ASN A 79 1.96 2.36 7.19
CA ASN A 79 3.26 2.75 7.72
C ASN A 79 4.33 1.67 7.66
N VAL A 80 4.33 0.81 6.63
CA VAL A 80 5.50 -0.08 6.40
C VAL A 80 6.74 0.75 6.06
N ARG A 81 6.57 1.86 5.33
CA ARG A 81 7.59 2.88 5.06
C ARG A 81 6.94 4.25 5.17
N ASN A 82 7.71 5.26 5.55
CA ASN A 82 7.23 6.63 5.61
C ASN A 82 8.28 7.65 5.15
N GLY A 83 7.79 8.84 4.82
CA GLY A 83 8.64 9.98 4.50
C GLY A 83 7.89 11.09 3.79
N ASN A 84 8.61 12.13 3.36
CA ASN A 84 8.03 13.23 2.58
C ASN A 84 7.97 12.95 1.07
N ASN A 85 8.47 11.80 0.64
CA ASN A 85 8.37 11.30 -0.73
C ASN A 85 7.80 9.88 -0.74
N PHE A 86 7.11 9.53 -1.82
CA PHE A 86 6.75 8.15 -2.09
C PHE A 86 6.73 7.86 -3.59
N ALA A 87 6.88 6.58 -3.93
CA ALA A 87 6.60 6.03 -5.24
C ALA A 87 6.01 4.63 -5.09
N VAL A 88 5.00 4.32 -5.90
CA VAL A 88 4.31 3.03 -5.91
C VAL A 88 3.94 2.63 -7.34
N ILE A 89 4.11 1.35 -7.64
CA ILE A 89 3.68 0.69 -8.85
C ILE A 89 2.69 -0.41 -8.46
N ASN A 90 1.55 -0.43 -9.12
CA ASN A 90 0.56 -1.48 -9.01
C ASN A 90 0.35 -2.11 -10.38
N SER A 91 0.38 -3.43 -10.44
CA SER A 91 0.02 -4.21 -11.62
C SER A 91 -1.09 -5.18 -11.24
N GLU A 92 -2.19 -5.16 -11.98
CA GLU A 92 -3.37 -5.98 -11.71
C GLU A 92 -3.88 -6.66 -12.98
N ILE A 93 -4.14 -7.95 -12.90
CA ILE A 93 -4.93 -8.68 -13.89
C ILE A 93 -6.35 -8.79 -13.36
N ARG A 94 -7.31 -8.23 -14.08
CA ARG A 94 -8.73 -8.18 -13.71
C ARG A 94 -9.54 -9.04 -14.67
N TRP A 95 -10.06 -10.15 -14.15
CA TRP A 95 -10.85 -11.11 -14.92
C TRP A 95 -12.31 -11.11 -14.49
N PRO A 96 -13.21 -10.45 -15.24
CA PRO A 96 -14.64 -10.48 -15.00
C PRO A 96 -15.23 -11.79 -15.52
N PHE A 97 -14.97 -12.89 -14.82
CA PHE A 97 -15.23 -14.25 -15.27
C PHE A 97 -16.70 -14.52 -15.65
N ILE A 98 -17.66 -13.92 -14.93
CA ILE A 98 -19.09 -14.06 -15.27
C ILE A 98 -19.39 -13.45 -16.65
N LYS A 99 -18.97 -12.20 -16.91
CA LYS A 99 -19.11 -11.54 -18.22
C LYS A 99 -18.28 -12.23 -19.30
N TYR A 100 -17.15 -12.79 -18.93
CA TYR A 100 -16.23 -13.43 -19.87
C TYR A 100 -16.86 -14.67 -20.54
N PHE A 101 -17.65 -15.44 -19.79
CA PHE A 101 -18.35 -16.63 -20.28
C PHE A 101 -19.81 -16.37 -20.70
N SER A 102 -20.47 -15.35 -20.13
CA SER A 102 -21.85 -15.00 -20.52
C SER A 102 -21.91 -14.34 -21.90
N ARG A 103 -22.84 -14.78 -22.74
CA ARG A 103 -23.16 -14.14 -24.03
C ARG A 103 -24.30 -13.11 -23.93
N TYR A 104 -24.99 -13.06 -22.78
CA TYR A 104 -26.14 -12.19 -22.56
C TYR A 104 -25.83 -11.17 -21.44
N PRO A 105 -26.31 -9.92 -21.56
CA PRO A 105 -26.16 -8.93 -20.51
C PRO A 105 -26.95 -9.38 -19.27
N ASN A 106 -26.25 -9.65 -18.18
CA ASN A 106 -26.86 -9.97 -16.90
C ASN A 106 -27.50 -8.71 -16.29
N SER A 107 -28.76 -8.79 -15.87
CA SER A 107 -29.51 -7.65 -15.31
C SER A 107 -29.02 -7.21 -13.92
N SER A 108 -28.32 -8.09 -13.19
CA SER A 108 -27.79 -7.78 -11.86
C SER A 108 -26.42 -7.11 -11.93
N ASN A 109 -26.30 -5.94 -11.31
CA ASN A 109 -25.03 -5.21 -11.16
C ASN A 109 -23.98 -6.03 -10.40
N PHE A 110 -24.38 -6.87 -9.46
CA PHE A 110 -23.46 -7.73 -8.71
C PHE A 110 -22.78 -8.76 -9.62
N TRP A 111 -23.57 -9.59 -10.30
CA TRP A 111 -23.03 -10.65 -11.16
C TRP A 111 -22.28 -10.10 -12.37
N SER A 112 -22.71 -8.94 -12.88
CA SER A 112 -22.08 -8.32 -14.04
C SER A 112 -20.76 -7.61 -13.69
N SER A 113 -20.54 -7.24 -12.43
CA SER A 113 -19.29 -6.59 -11.96
C SER A 113 -18.34 -7.54 -11.23
N LEU A 114 -18.79 -8.76 -10.92
CA LEU A 114 -17.99 -9.76 -10.24
C LEU A 114 -16.75 -10.12 -11.05
N GLN A 115 -15.58 -9.86 -10.49
CA GLN A 115 -14.29 -10.12 -11.11
C GLN A 115 -13.28 -10.70 -10.12
N ALA A 116 -12.48 -11.63 -10.62
CA ALA A 116 -11.28 -12.10 -9.95
C ALA A 116 -10.12 -11.17 -10.30
N VAL A 117 -9.27 -10.87 -9.33
CA VAL A 117 -8.12 -9.98 -9.50
C VAL A 117 -6.88 -10.67 -9.01
N GLY A 118 -5.83 -10.73 -9.83
CA GLY A 118 -4.46 -11.02 -9.39
C GLY A 118 -3.67 -9.72 -9.38
N PHE A 119 -2.81 -9.50 -8.39
CA PHE A 119 -2.06 -8.25 -8.30
C PHE A 119 -0.64 -8.42 -7.79
N PHE A 120 0.18 -7.45 -8.18
CA PHE A 120 1.54 -7.23 -7.72
C PHE A 120 1.76 -5.74 -7.49
N ASP A 121 2.21 -5.40 -6.29
CA ASP A 121 2.42 -4.04 -5.80
C ASP A 121 3.89 -3.90 -5.41
N VAL A 122 4.50 -2.76 -5.75
CA VAL A 122 5.86 -2.41 -5.36
C VAL A 122 5.88 -0.97 -4.93
N GLY A 123 6.51 -0.67 -3.80
CA GLY A 123 6.56 0.72 -3.34
C GLY A 123 7.71 1.03 -2.40
N SER A 124 7.93 2.33 -2.25
CA SER A 124 8.82 2.91 -1.26
C SER A 124 8.29 4.28 -0.82
N ALA A 125 8.49 4.60 0.45
CA ALA A 125 8.37 5.95 0.97
C ALA A 125 9.68 6.30 1.71
N TRP A 126 10.13 7.53 1.56
CA TRP A 126 11.45 7.95 2.07
C TRP A 126 11.52 9.45 2.33
N THR A 127 12.51 9.84 3.12
CA THR A 127 12.87 11.23 3.37
C THR A 127 14.19 11.56 2.67
N GLY A 128 14.26 12.72 2.02
CA GLY A 128 15.46 13.19 1.32
C GLY A 128 15.39 13.04 -0.21
N LEU A 129 16.54 12.86 -0.86
CA LEU A 129 16.64 12.83 -2.32
C LEU A 129 16.29 11.45 -2.90
N THR A 130 16.76 10.37 -2.26
CA THR A 130 16.57 9.00 -2.74
C THR A 130 16.19 8.07 -1.59
N PRO A 131 15.53 6.93 -1.87
CA PRO A 131 15.20 5.94 -0.85
C PRO A 131 16.43 5.35 -0.14
N PHE A 132 17.61 5.42 -0.78
CA PHE A 132 18.84 4.77 -0.35
C PHE A 132 19.82 5.72 0.36
N SER A 133 19.43 6.96 0.66
CA SER A 133 20.34 7.93 1.27
C SER A 133 20.65 7.67 2.76
N GLY A 134 20.10 6.62 3.37
CA GLY A 134 20.39 6.19 4.75
C GLY A 134 19.98 7.18 5.84
N GLY A 135 19.09 8.12 5.50
CA GLY A 135 18.58 9.17 6.37
C GLY A 135 17.10 9.04 6.68
N ASN A 136 16.50 7.86 6.46
CA ASN A 136 15.10 7.65 6.76
C ASN A 136 14.91 7.37 8.26
N ALA A 137 13.80 7.84 8.82
CA ALA A 137 13.48 7.59 10.22
C ALA A 137 13.36 6.09 10.56
N TYR A 138 13.03 5.26 9.57
CA TYR A 138 12.90 3.81 9.70
C TYR A 138 14.22 3.04 9.52
N ASP A 139 15.32 3.71 9.20
CA ASP A 139 16.63 3.06 9.04
C ASP A 139 17.24 2.70 10.40
N TYR A 140 16.89 3.44 11.48
CA TYR A 140 17.44 3.23 12.81
C TYR A 140 16.38 3.19 13.92
N ASP A 141 16.46 2.18 14.76
CA ASP A 141 15.82 2.15 16.06
C ASP A 141 16.71 2.88 17.08
N ILE A 142 16.11 3.82 17.81
CA ILE A 142 16.81 4.58 18.85
C ILE A 142 16.40 4.02 20.20
N ILE A 143 17.37 3.50 20.94
CA ILE A 143 17.20 3.15 22.35
C ILE A 143 17.70 4.34 23.17
N PRO A 144 16.79 5.16 23.71
CA PRO A 144 17.17 6.35 24.45
C PRO A 144 17.89 5.97 25.75
N ARG A 145 18.70 6.91 26.24
CA ARG A 145 19.50 6.79 27.47
C ARG A 145 18.71 6.24 28.66
N GLU A 146 17.46 6.68 28.81
CA GLU A 146 16.55 6.30 29.90
C GLU A 146 16.25 4.79 29.91
N GLN A 147 16.27 4.14 28.75
CA GLN A 147 16.01 2.71 28.59
C GLN A 147 17.29 1.86 28.58
N SER A 148 18.43 2.45 28.22
CA SER A 148 19.75 1.80 28.13
C SER A 148 20.46 1.60 29.49
N GLN A 149 19.95 2.21 30.58
CA GLN A 149 20.59 2.23 31.91
C GLN A 149 22.07 2.67 31.88
N GLY A 150 22.45 3.51 30.91
CA GLY A 150 23.81 4.00 30.69
C GLY A 150 23.85 5.48 30.28
N PRO A 151 25.03 6.09 30.03
CA PRO A 151 25.14 7.49 29.62
C PRO A 151 24.95 7.72 28.11
N ILE A 152 24.74 6.67 27.33
CA ILE A 152 24.76 6.70 25.86
C ILE A 152 23.39 6.36 25.27
N THR A 153 23.08 6.99 24.14
CA THR A 153 21.96 6.63 23.24
C THR A 153 22.47 5.66 22.19
N ILE A 154 21.76 4.55 21.99
CA ILE A 154 22.15 3.51 21.03
C ILE A 154 21.31 3.65 19.77
N TYR A 155 21.99 3.71 18.61
CA TYR A 155 21.36 3.63 17.29
C TYR A 155 21.56 2.22 16.75
N VAL A 156 20.47 1.49 16.55
CA VAL A 156 20.49 0.14 15.98
C VAL A 156 19.99 0.22 14.55
N ASP A 157 20.81 -0.18 13.58
CA ASP A 157 20.39 -0.30 12.20
C ASP A 157 19.28 -1.38 12.09
N SER A 158 18.08 -0.95 11.70
CA SER A 158 16.92 -1.84 11.57
C SER A 158 17.01 -2.74 10.33
N ASN A 159 18.04 -2.55 9.48
CA ASN A 159 18.36 -3.27 8.25
C ASN A 159 17.11 -3.46 7.37
N ARG A 160 16.31 -2.40 7.23
CA ARG A 160 15.05 -2.40 6.48
C ARG A 160 15.32 -2.07 5.01
N SER A 161 14.82 -2.90 4.09
CA SER A 161 14.91 -2.60 2.66
C SER A 161 14.01 -1.40 2.31
N PRO A 162 14.49 -0.34 1.66
CA PRO A 162 13.65 0.82 1.35
C PRO A 162 12.50 0.49 0.39
N ILE A 163 12.67 -0.55 -0.43
CA ILE A 163 11.65 -1.07 -1.36
C ILE A 163 10.97 -2.29 -0.73
N VAL A 164 9.64 -2.31 -0.82
CA VAL A 164 8.78 -3.44 -0.41
C VAL A 164 7.92 -3.90 -1.58
N TYR A 165 7.58 -5.20 -1.57
CA TYR A 165 6.78 -5.83 -2.62
C TYR A 165 5.62 -6.57 -1.98
N GLY A 166 4.47 -6.59 -2.65
CA GLY A 166 3.28 -7.25 -2.17
C GLY A 166 2.56 -7.92 -3.34
N PHE A 167 2.04 -9.11 -3.12
CA PHE A 167 1.34 -9.83 -4.18
C PHE A 167 0.17 -10.61 -3.61
N GLY A 168 -0.75 -10.98 -4.48
CA GLY A 168 -1.90 -11.76 -4.05
C GLY A 168 -3.02 -11.78 -5.06
N TYR A 169 -4.20 -12.12 -4.53
CA TYR A 169 -5.40 -12.22 -5.33
C TYR A 169 -6.61 -11.72 -4.54
N GLY A 170 -7.68 -11.43 -5.25
CA GLY A 170 -8.90 -10.93 -4.65
C GLY A 170 -10.12 -11.05 -5.54
N LEU A 171 -11.24 -10.69 -4.96
CA LEU A 171 -12.54 -10.60 -5.63
C LEU A 171 -13.03 -9.16 -5.51
N ARG A 172 -13.61 -8.66 -6.60
CA ARG A 172 -14.29 -7.37 -6.61
C ARG A 172 -15.69 -7.55 -7.15
N ALA A 173 -16.65 -6.89 -6.53
CA ALA A 173 -18.04 -6.87 -6.97
C ALA A 173 -18.70 -5.57 -6.55
N GLN A 174 -19.64 -5.10 -7.35
CA GLN A 174 -20.47 -3.95 -7.03
C GLN A 174 -21.75 -4.41 -6.33
N LEU A 175 -22.04 -3.83 -5.17
CA LEU A 175 -23.28 -4.07 -4.42
C LEU A 175 -23.85 -2.73 -3.99
N LEU A 176 -25.13 -2.47 -4.34
CA LEU A 176 -25.84 -1.24 -3.97
C LEU A 176 -25.10 0.06 -4.36
N GLY A 177 -24.37 0.05 -5.47
CA GLY A 177 -23.59 1.20 -5.95
C GLY A 177 -22.16 1.30 -5.40
N TYR A 178 -21.80 0.49 -4.40
CA TYR A 178 -20.45 0.44 -3.83
C TYR A 178 -19.64 -0.71 -4.41
N PHE A 179 -18.35 -0.47 -4.70
CA PHE A 179 -17.41 -1.52 -5.01
C PHE A 179 -16.88 -2.15 -3.71
N MET A 180 -17.22 -3.41 -3.52
CA MET A 180 -16.64 -4.26 -2.50
C MET A 180 -15.40 -4.92 -3.05
N ARG A 181 -14.32 -4.89 -2.27
CA ARG A 181 -13.04 -5.49 -2.61
C ARG A 181 -12.59 -6.38 -1.47
N PHE A 182 -12.26 -7.62 -1.82
CA PHE A 182 -11.79 -8.66 -0.92
C PHE A 182 -10.45 -9.16 -1.43
N ASP A 183 -9.34 -8.77 -0.78
CA ASP A 183 -8.01 -9.16 -1.22
C ASP A 183 -7.29 -9.97 -0.14
N TRP A 184 -6.63 -11.05 -0.56
CA TRP A 184 -5.65 -11.78 0.22
C TRP A 184 -4.28 -11.47 -0.35
N ALA A 185 -3.40 -10.92 0.49
CA ALA A 185 -2.10 -10.47 0.06
C ALA A 185 -0.99 -10.98 0.99
N TRP A 186 0.18 -11.15 0.40
CA TRP A 186 1.43 -11.45 1.09
C TRP A 186 2.42 -10.33 0.80
N GLY A 187 2.96 -9.74 1.86
CA GLY A 187 4.09 -8.82 1.77
C GLY A 187 5.40 -9.59 1.68
N VAL A 188 6.38 -9.03 0.99
CA VAL A 188 7.75 -9.52 0.95
C VAL A 188 8.66 -8.42 1.45
N GLU A 189 9.33 -8.69 2.56
CA GLU A 189 10.30 -7.79 3.18
C GLU A 189 11.58 -8.58 3.47
N LYS A 190 12.75 -8.01 3.14
CA LYS A 190 14.06 -8.68 3.33
C LYS A 190 14.14 -10.09 2.71
N ASN A 191 13.53 -10.28 1.53
CA ASN A 191 13.41 -11.58 0.85
C ASN A 191 12.63 -12.65 1.64
N VAL A 192 11.88 -12.26 2.67
CA VAL A 192 11.01 -13.14 3.44
C VAL A 192 9.55 -12.82 3.13
N ILE A 193 8.76 -13.85 2.89
CA ILE A 193 7.31 -13.73 2.71
C ILE A 193 6.67 -13.60 4.08
N LEU A 194 5.96 -12.50 4.30
CA LEU A 194 5.23 -12.21 5.53
C LEU A 194 3.92 -12.99 5.61
N PRO A 195 3.32 -13.14 6.81
CA PRO A 195 2.00 -13.72 6.97
C PRO A 195 0.95 -13.00 6.12
N ARG A 196 -0.02 -13.77 5.61
CA ARG A 196 -1.09 -13.23 4.77
C ARG A 196 -1.92 -12.18 5.52
N ILE A 197 -2.29 -11.12 4.83
CA ILE A 197 -3.25 -10.11 5.29
C ILE A 197 -4.50 -10.17 4.42
N PHE A 198 -5.66 -10.09 5.06
CA PHE A 198 -6.95 -9.97 4.40
C PHE A 198 -7.42 -8.52 4.43
N TYR A 199 -7.75 -7.97 3.26
CA TYR A 199 -8.30 -6.65 3.10
C TYR A 199 -9.75 -6.73 2.66
N PHE A 200 -10.59 -6.03 3.41
CA PHE A 200 -11.94 -5.70 3.00
C PHE A 200 -12.05 -4.19 2.87
N SER A 201 -12.39 -3.68 1.68
CA SER A 201 -12.58 -2.25 1.47
C SER A 201 -13.86 -1.96 0.69
N LEU A 202 -14.46 -0.82 1.00
CA LEU A 202 -15.61 -0.27 0.29
C LEU A 202 -15.17 1.04 -0.39
N SER A 203 -15.33 1.12 -1.70
CA SER A 203 -15.09 2.34 -2.46
C SER A 203 -16.33 2.72 -3.26
N THR A 204 -16.66 4.01 -3.27
CA THR A 204 -17.57 4.58 -4.24
C THR A 204 -16.85 4.76 -5.57
N ASP A 205 -17.55 4.62 -6.68
CA ASP A 205 -17.00 4.87 -8.02
C ASP A 205 -16.99 6.39 -8.29
N PHE A 206 -16.08 7.12 -7.66
CA PHE A 206 -15.82 8.55 -7.91
C PHE A 206 -14.36 8.90 -7.63
#